data_AF-A0A6C0ER33-F1
#
_entry.id   AF-A0A6C0ER33-F1
#
_cell.length_a   1.000
_cell.length_b   1.000
_cell.length_c   1.000
_cell.angle_alpha   90.00
_cell.angle_beta   90.00
_cell.angle_gamma   90.00
#
_symmetry.space_group_name_H-M   'P 1'
#
loop_
_entity.id
_entity.type
_entity.pdbx_description
1 polymer ?
#
loop_
_entity_poly.entity_id
_entity_poly.type
_entity_poly.pdbx_seq_one_letter_code
_entity_poly.pdbx_strand_id
1 'polypeptide(L)'
;MELFYIIVTVIAIVFLILILTVIGILMRYQNKSTVFPPVANNCPDFWTIEKNGTKCKIPTSTQKNVGSLYNSNNSIKIKSETSSAFPIYTPGTNGTLNISPNIIDFKNETWSSQGKTAVCAQKQWADNWGITWDGVTNYNSC
;
A
#
# COMPACT_ATOMS: atom_id res chain seq x y z
N MET A 1 -22.54 -58.67 23.15
CA MET A 1 -22.88 -57.25 23.36
C MET A 1 -21.63 -56.38 23.34
N GLU A 2 -20.61 -56.66 24.17
CA GLU A 2 -19.32 -55.94 24.20
C GLU A 2 -18.62 -55.77 22.83
N LEU A 3 -18.56 -56.84 22.04
CA LEU A 3 -17.87 -56.85 20.73
C LEU A 3 -18.49 -55.86 19.72
N PHE A 4 -19.81 -55.68 19.77
CA PHE A 4 -20.52 -54.75 18.89
C PHE A 4 -20.19 -53.29 19.24
N TYR A 5 -20.19 -52.94 20.53
CA TYR A 5 -19.88 -51.58 20.98
C TYR A 5 -18.44 -51.19 20.66
N ILE A 6 -17.46 -52.09 20.87
CA ILE A 6 -16.05 -51.84 20.55
C ILE A 6 -15.87 -51.55 19.05
N ILE A 7 -16.49 -52.34 18.17
CA ILE A 7 -16.40 -52.13 16.72
C ILE A 7 -16.97 -50.75 16.32
N VAL A 8 -18.15 -50.40 16.85
CA VAL A 8 -18.79 -49.11 16.54
C VAL A 8 -17.96 -47.92 17.05
N THR A 9 -17.42 -48.01 18.28
CA THR A 9 -16.60 -46.94 18.87
C THR A 9 -15.28 -46.76 18.13
N VAL A 10 -14.61 -47.85 17.70
CA VAL A 10 -13.37 -47.76 16.92
C VAL A 10 -13.63 -47.11 15.56
N ILE A 11 -14.71 -47.50 14.87
CA ILE A 11 -15.08 -46.90 13.59
C ILE A 11 -15.37 -45.40 13.76
N ALA A 12 -16.10 -45.02 14.81
CA ALA A 12 -16.41 -43.61 15.09
C ALA A 12 -15.15 -42.76 15.31
N ILE A 13 -14.15 -43.28 16.02
CA ILE A 13 -12.87 -42.59 16.25
C ILE A 13 -12.09 -42.43 14.94
N VAL A 14 -12.03 -43.48 14.11
CA VAL A 14 -11.34 -43.42 12.80
C VAL A 14 -11.99 -42.36 11.90
N PHE A 15 -13.33 -42.32 11.84
CA PHE A 15 -14.05 -41.28 11.10
C PHE A 15 -13.79 -39.88 11.65
N LEU A 16 -13.77 -39.72 12.97
CA LEU A 16 -13.48 -38.44 13.61
C LEU A 16 -12.09 -37.91 13.23
N ILE A 17 -11.06 -38.76 13.25
CA ILE A 17 -9.70 -38.40 12.84
C ILE A 17 -9.67 -38.00 11.36
N LEU A 18 -10.37 -38.73 10.50
CA LEU A 18 -10.46 -38.44 9.06
C LEU A 18 -11.08 -37.07 8.78
N ILE A 19 -12.16 -36.72 9.48
CA ILE A 19 -12.82 -35.41 9.33
C ILE A 19 -11.89 -34.27 9.79
N LEU A 20 -11.24 -34.44 10.95
CA LEU A 20 -10.34 -33.40 11.49
C LEU A 20 -9.11 -33.18 10.60
N THR A 21 -8.56 -34.24 9.98
CA THR A 21 -7.44 -34.10 9.06
C THR A 21 -7.83 -33.35 7.78
N VAL A 22 -9.01 -33.62 7.21
CA VAL A 22 -9.53 -32.88 6.04
C VAL A 22 -9.73 -31.40 6.36
N ILE A 23 -10.33 -31.06 7.50
CA ILE A 23 -10.53 -29.67 7.93
C ILE A 23 -9.17 -28.97 8.14
N GLY A 24 -8.21 -29.66 8.77
CA GLY A 24 -6.85 -29.13 8.97
C GLY A 24 -6.13 -28.83 7.65
N ILE A 25 -6.29 -29.70 6.65
CA ILE A 25 -5.72 -29.49 5.31
C ILE A 25 -6.39 -28.28 4.64
N LEU A 26 -7.72 -28.19 4.66
CA LEU A 26 -8.45 -27.07 4.07
C LEU A 26 -8.05 -25.71 4.65
N MET A 27 -7.86 -25.62 5.97
CA MET A 27 -7.39 -24.39 6.61
C MET A 27 -5.96 -24.03 6.21
N ARG A 28 -5.07 -25.03 6.04
CA ARG A 28 -3.69 -24.79 5.60
C ARG A 28 -3.62 -24.18 4.19
N TYR A 29 -4.56 -24.51 3.32
CA TYR A 29 -4.56 -24.05 1.93
C TYR A 29 -5.13 -22.63 1.71
N GLN A 30 -5.72 -21.98 2.73
CA GLN A 30 -6.29 -20.64 2.60
C GLN A 30 -5.26 -19.49 2.71
N ASN A 31 -3.97 -19.77 2.89
CA ASN A 31 -2.91 -18.77 3.00
C ASN A 31 -2.51 -18.09 1.66
N LYS A 32 -3.46 -17.89 0.73
CA LYS A 32 -3.22 -16.99 -0.40
C LYS A 32 -3.60 -15.60 0.06
N SER A 33 -2.60 -14.77 0.38
CA SER A 33 -2.78 -13.34 0.59
C SER A 33 -3.53 -12.77 -0.62
N THR A 34 -4.81 -12.46 -0.43
CA THR A 34 -5.56 -11.74 -1.46
C THR A 34 -5.02 -10.32 -1.54
N VAL A 35 -5.02 -9.76 -2.74
CA VAL A 35 -4.60 -8.36 -2.93
C VAL A 35 -5.58 -7.47 -2.19
N PHE A 36 -5.06 -6.66 -1.27
CA PHE A 36 -5.82 -5.73 -0.45
C PHE A 36 -5.05 -4.42 -0.27
N PRO A 37 -5.73 -3.26 -0.29
CA PRO A 37 -7.12 -3.07 -0.72
C PRO A 37 -7.27 -3.20 -2.26
N PRO A 38 -8.48 -3.51 -2.77
CA PRO A 38 -8.71 -3.70 -4.21
C PRO A 38 -8.74 -2.39 -5.01
N VAL A 39 -8.95 -1.27 -4.34
CA VAL A 39 -8.99 0.07 -4.92
C VAL A 39 -8.20 1.02 -4.05
N ALA A 40 -7.63 2.03 -4.69
CA ALA A 40 -6.88 3.08 -4.01
C ALA A 40 -7.42 4.46 -4.35
N ASN A 41 -7.33 5.38 -3.40
CA ASN A 41 -7.70 6.76 -3.63
C ASN A 41 -6.71 7.45 -4.58
N ASN A 42 -7.17 8.45 -5.34
CA ASN A 42 -6.31 9.11 -6.33
C ASN A 42 -5.20 9.97 -5.69
N CYS A 43 -5.43 10.47 -4.48
CA CYS A 43 -4.50 11.32 -3.75
C CYS A 43 -4.32 10.80 -2.32
N PRO A 44 -3.21 11.17 -1.66
CA PRO A 44 -3.05 10.93 -0.23
C PRO A 44 -4.17 11.52 0.61
N ASP A 45 -4.36 10.98 1.81
CA ASP A 45 -5.48 11.39 2.65
C ASP A 45 -5.38 12.87 3.00
N PHE A 46 -6.51 13.60 3.00
CA PHE A 46 -6.58 15.05 3.23
C PHE A 46 -5.97 15.93 2.14
N TRP A 47 -5.44 15.38 1.04
CA TRP A 47 -4.94 16.16 -0.08
C TRP A 47 -6.08 16.51 -1.04
N THR A 48 -6.02 17.69 -1.67
CA THR A 48 -7.08 18.14 -2.59
C THR A 48 -6.74 17.78 -4.03
N ILE A 49 -7.72 17.24 -4.74
CA ILE A 49 -7.61 16.93 -6.17
C ILE A 49 -7.74 18.23 -6.99
N GLU A 50 -6.88 18.45 -7.98
CA GLU A 50 -6.99 19.55 -8.94
C GLU A 50 -8.15 19.29 -9.93
N LYS A 51 -8.67 20.33 -10.59
CA LYS A 51 -9.85 20.29 -11.48
C LYS A 51 -9.85 19.18 -12.56
N ASN A 52 -8.70 18.62 -12.93
CA ASN A 52 -8.58 17.53 -13.90
C ASN A 52 -8.67 16.10 -13.29
N GLY A 53 -8.79 15.94 -11.98
CA GLY A 53 -9.06 14.64 -11.35
C GLY A 53 -7.84 13.69 -11.20
N THR A 54 -6.71 14.00 -11.84
CA THR A 54 -5.49 13.16 -11.86
C THR A 54 -4.36 13.69 -10.97
N LYS A 55 -4.42 14.98 -10.65
CA LYS A 55 -3.36 15.74 -10.01
C LYS A 55 -3.75 16.08 -8.57
N CYS A 56 -2.78 15.99 -7.66
CA CYS A 56 -2.97 16.19 -6.24
C CYS A 56 -2.17 17.41 -5.77
N LYS A 57 -2.85 18.36 -5.13
CA LYS A 57 -2.23 19.54 -4.56
C LYS A 57 -1.61 19.20 -3.21
N ILE A 58 -0.34 19.54 -3.04
CA ILE A 58 0.40 19.39 -1.78
C ILE A 58 -0.21 20.38 -0.76
N PRO A 59 -0.72 19.89 0.39
CA PRO A 59 -1.23 20.72 1.47
C PRO A 59 -0.12 21.59 2.07
N THR A 60 -0.45 22.74 2.66
CA THR A 60 0.55 23.59 3.33
C THR A 60 1.17 22.89 4.54
N SER A 61 2.36 23.31 4.99
CA SER A 61 3.07 22.66 6.12
C SER A 61 2.27 22.55 7.43
N THR A 62 1.22 23.35 7.59
CA THR A 62 0.32 23.37 8.74
C THR A 62 -0.84 22.38 8.63
N GLN A 63 -1.07 21.80 7.46
CA GLN A 63 -2.17 20.86 7.21
C GLN A 63 -1.78 19.43 7.60
N LYS A 64 -2.80 18.59 7.75
CA LYS A 64 -2.60 17.17 8.09
C LYS A 64 -1.93 16.43 6.94
N ASN A 65 -1.26 15.34 7.31
CA ASN A 65 -0.72 14.37 6.36
C ASN A 65 0.29 14.93 5.35
N VAL A 66 1.12 15.87 5.80
CA VAL A 66 2.26 16.40 5.04
C VAL A 66 3.58 15.72 5.37
N GLY A 67 3.60 14.87 6.41
CA GLY A 67 4.77 14.12 6.83
C GLY A 67 6.03 14.99 6.93
N SER A 68 7.14 14.49 6.38
CA SER A 68 8.43 15.17 6.37
C SER A 68 8.67 16.05 5.13
N LEU A 69 7.61 16.37 4.36
CA LEU A 69 7.72 17.09 3.08
C LEU A 69 8.31 18.50 3.20
N TYR A 70 8.21 19.14 4.35
CA TYR A 70 8.67 20.52 4.56
C TYR A 70 9.97 20.55 5.36
N ASN A 71 10.86 21.49 5.02
CA ASN A 71 12.01 21.85 5.85
C ASN A 71 11.64 22.91 6.88
N SER A 72 12.59 23.22 7.77
CA SER A 72 12.42 24.25 8.82
C SER A 72 12.09 25.64 8.26
N ASN A 73 12.42 25.90 7.00
CA ASN A 73 12.13 27.16 6.30
C ASN A 73 10.82 27.08 5.50
N ASN A 74 9.96 26.11 5.78
CA ASN A 74 8.65 25.95 5.16
C ASN A 74 8.67 25.72 3.63
N SER A 75 9.81 25.27 3.09
CA SER A 75 9.97 24.89 1.68
C SER A 75 9.91 23.38 1.50
N ILE A 76 9.37 22.94 0.36
CA ILE A 76 9.16 21.53 0.05
C ILE A 76 10.53 20.85 -0.23
N LYS A 77 10.78 19.73 0.45
CA LYS A 77 12.02 18.92 0.39
C LYS A 77 12.07 17.97 -0.80
N ILE A 78 11.03 17.89 -1.61
CA ILE A 78 11.07 17.21 -2.90
C ILE A 78 11.91 18.12 -3.80
N LYS A 79 13.16 17.77 -4.11
CA LYS A 79 13.93 18.38 -5.22
C LYS A 79 14.70 17.27 -5.91
N SER A 80 14.60 17.23 -7.23
CA SER A 80 15.21 16.19 -8.04
C SER A 80 16.73 16.39 -8.21
N GLU A 81 17.41 15.25 -8.19
CA GLU A 81 18.68 14.88 -8.84
C GLU A 81 20.00 15.56 -8.47
N THR A 82 20.07 16.74 -7.83
CA THR A 82 21.38 17.42 -7.69
C THR A 82 21.68 18.10 -6.37
N SER A 83 21.05 17.69 -5.26
CA SER A 83 21.57 18.04 -3.94
C SER A 83 21.57 16.84 -3.02
N SER A 84 22.78 16.41 -2.68
CA SER A 84 23.19 15.30 -1.81
C SER A 84 22.65 15.36 -0.37
N ALA A 85 21.63 16.18 -0.09
CA ALA A 85 21.02 16.30 1.21
C ALA A 85 19.69 15.53 1.34
N PHE A 86 18.92 15.29 0.26
CA PHE A 86 17.61 14.58 0.36
C PHE A 86 17.21 13.87 -0.96
N PRO A 87 17.45 12.57 -1.14
CA PRO A 87 17.34 11.87 -2.43
C PRO A 87 16.00 11.13 -2.63
N ILE A 88 14.83 11.77 -2.37
CA ILE A 88 13.55 11.10 -2.66
C ILE A 88 13.03 11.57 -4.02
N TYR A 89 13.35 10.78 -5.05
CA TYR A 89 12.78 10.91 -6.40
C TYR A 89 11.25 10.85 -6.31
N THR A 90 10.58 11.83 -6.91
CA THR A 90 9.11 11.84 -7.06
C THR A 90 8.80 11.73 -8.54
N PRO A 91 8.36 10.54 -9.01
CA PRO A 91 7.93 10.36 -10.38
C PRO A 91 6.83 11.36 -10.77
N GLY A 92 6.76 11.70 -12.06
CA GLY A 92 5.84 12.72 -12.58
C GLY A 92 6.29 14.17 -12.33
N THR A 93 7.49 14.39 -11.79
CA THR A 93 8.12 15.71 -11.73
C THR A 93 9.30 15.76 -12.71
N ASN A 94 9.32 16.74 -13.63
CA ASN A 94 10.33 16.86 -14.71
C ASN A 94 11.68 17.39 -14.21
N GLY A 95 12.21 16.81 -13.14
CA GLY A 95 13.48 17.22 -12.53
C GLY A 95 13.53 18.63 -11.93
N THR A 96 12.50 19.44 -12.22
CA THR A 96 12.34 20.82 -11.80
C THR A 96 10.94 20.92 -11.26
N LEU A 97 10.79 20.94 -9.94
CA LEU A 97 9.55 21.40 -9.36
C LEU A 97 9.44 22.89 -9.70
N ASN A 98 8.66 23.21 -10.72
CA ASN A 98 7.94 24.47 -10.68
C ASN A 98 6.97 24.33 -9.50
N ILE A 99 7.37 24.85 -8.32
CA ILE A 99 6.62 24.96 -7.05
C ILE A 99 5.39 25.90 -7.21
N SER A 100 4.89 26.02 -8.43
CA SER A 100 3.65 26.66 -8.80
C SER A 100 2.98 25.74 -9.81
N PRO A 101 2.01 24.90 -9.38
CA PRO A 101 1.10 25.13 -8.25
C PRO A 101 1.20 24.13 -7.06
N ASN A 102 2.39 23.64 -6.65
CA ASN A 102 2.53 22.62 -5.60
C ASN A 102 1.70 21.36 -5.89
N ILE A 103 1.89 20.77 -7.07
CA ILE A 103 1.05 19.67 -7.56
C ILE A 103 1.91 18.47 -7.93
N ILE A 104 1.44 17.27 -7.58
CA ILE A 104 2.02 15.99 -7.99
C ILE A 104 1.00 15.25 -8.86
N ASP A 105 1.46 14.70 -9.97
CA ASP A 105 0.67 13.80 -10.80
C ASP A 105 1.04 12.34 -10.46
N PHE A 106 0.22 11.71 -9.62
CA PHE A 106 0.43 10.32 -9.22
C PHE A 106 0.01 9.31 -10.29
N LYS A 107 -0.70 9.75 -11.34
CA LYS A 107 -1.11 8.88 -12.46
C LYS A 107 -0.10 8.88 -13.61
N ASN A 108 1.00 9.63 -13.47
CA ASN A 108 2.04 9.67 -14.48
C ASN A 108 2.69 8.29 -14.68
N GLU A 109 2.98 7.94 -15.94
CA GLU A 109 3.54 6.64 -16.33
C GLU A 109 4.89 6.32 -15.65
N THR A 110 5.65 7.35 -15.27
CA THR A 110 6.94 7.20 -14.57
C THR A 110 6.84 6.51 -13.22
N TRP A 111 5.66 6.49 -12.58
CA TRP A 111 5.41 5.70 -11.36
C TRP A 111 5.51 4.19 -11.61
N SER A 112 5.30 3.74 -12.85
CA SER A 112 5.42 2.34 -13.27
C SER A 112 6.78 2.01 -13.92
N SER A 113 7.67 2.99 -14.13
CA SER A 113 8.87 2.81 -14.96
C SER A 113 10.09 2.22 -14.22
N GLN A 114 10.04 2.04 -12.90
CA GLN A 114 11.18 1.60 -12.08
C GLN A 114 11.17 0.09 -11.74
N GLY A 115 10.55 -0.74 -12.57
CA GLY A 115 10.39 -2.18 -12.29
C GLY A 115 9.45 -2.48 -11.11
N LYS A 116 8.65 -1.48 -10.72
CA LYS A 116 7.58 -1.59 -9.71
C LYS A 116 6.25 -1.22 -10.35
N THR A 117 5.16 -1.75 -9.80
CA THR A 117 3.83 -1.23 -10.12
C THR A 117 3.71 0.21 -9.59
N ALA A 118 2.87 1.04 -10.23
CA ALA A 118 2.61 2.40 -9.77
C ALA A 118 2.26 2.46 -8.28
N VAL A 119 1.37 1.58 -7.81
CA VAL A 119 0.93 1.53 -6.40
C VAL A 119 2.10 1.25 -5.46
N CYS A 120 3.05 0.39 -5.85
CA CYS A 120 4.21 0.07 -5.00
C CYS A 120 5.25 1.18 -4.96
N ALA A 121 5.45 1.89 -6.07
CA ALA A 121 6.28 3.09 -6.06
C ALA A 121 5.65 4.21 -5.23
N GLN A 122 4.33 4.41 -5.37
CA GLN A 122 3.54 5.36 -4.58
C GLN A 122 3.58 5.03 -3.08
N LYS A 123 3.43 3.76 -2.71
CA LYS A 123 3.56 3.27 -1.33
C LYS A 123 4.92 3.60 -0.75
N GLN A 124 5.99 3.21 -1.43
CA GLN A 124 7.34 3.51 -0.96
C GLN A 124 7.58 5.01 -0.81
N TRP A 125 7.09 5.82 -1.75
CA TRP A 125 7.17 7.27 -1.66
C TRP A 125 6.42 7.82 -0.45
N ALA A 126 5.18 7.35 -0.22
CA ALA A 126 4.37 7.76 0.93
C ALA A 126 5.03 7.35 2.25
N ASP A 127 5.55 6.13 2.35
CA ASP A 127 6.26 5.61 3.52
C ASP A 127 7.53 6.43 3.81
N ASN A 128 8.32 6.76 2.78
CA ASN A 128 9.53 7.57 2.91
C ASN A 128 9.24 8.97 3.44
N TRP A 129 8.10 9.56 3.06
CA TRP A 129 7.69 10.89 3.51
C TRP A 129 6.85 10.86 4.78
N GLY A 130 6.42 9.70 5.26
CA GLY A 130 5.50 9.59 6.39
C GLY A 130 4.10 10.13 6.09
N ILE A 131 3.61 9.87 4.88
CA ILE A 131 2.29 10.28 4.38
C ILE A 131 1.38 9.05 4.41
N THR A 132 0.16 9.19 4.93
CA THR A 132 -0.89 8.18 4.86
C THR A 132 -1.65 8.28 3.54
N TRP A 133 -1.94 7.15 2.93
CA TRP A 133 -2.67 7.12 1.68
C TRP A 133 -3.54 5.87 1.64
N ASP A 134 -4.83 6.05 1.89
CA ASP A 134 -5.80 4.98 1.86
C ASP A 134 -5.85 4.34 0.46
N GLY A 135 -5.61 3.03 0.42
CA GLY A 135 -5.43 2.31 -0.83
C GLY A 135 -4.00 1.92 -1.17
N VAL A 136 -3.02 2.69 -0.68
CA VAL A 136 -1.64 2.65 -1.14
C VAL A 136 -0.69 2.28 -0.01
N THR A 137 -0.71 3.00 1.13
CA THR A 137 0.19 2.71 2.25
C THR A 137 -0.11 1.36 2.91
N ASN A 138 -1.37 0.94 2.88
CA ASN A 138 -1.82 -0.37 3.37
C ASN A 138 -1.83 -1.46 2.30
N TYR A 139 -1.33 -1.20 1.09
CA TYR A 139 -1.32 -2.17 0.00
C TYR A 139 -0.35 -3.33 0.28
N ASN A 140 -0.83 -4.56 0.14
CA ASN A 140 -0.14 -5.77 0.57
C ASN A 140 0.53 -6.57 -0.57
N SER A 141 0.46 -6.10 -1.81
CA SER A 141 0.95 -6.83 -3.00
C SER A 141 2.05 -6.05 -3.73
N CYS A 142 3.02 -5.61 -2.95
CA CYS A 142 4.36 -5.19 -3.39
C CYS A 142 5.37 -6.27 -2.97
#